data_AF-A0A931Z5D7-F1
#
_entry.id   AF-A0A931Z5D7-F1
#
_cell.length_a   1.000
_cell.length_b   1.000
_cell.length_c   1.000
_cell.angle_alpha   90.00
_cell.angle_beta   90.00
_cell.angle_gamma   90.00
#
_symmetry.space_group_name_H-M   'P 1'
#
loop_
_entity.id
_entity.type
_entity.pdbx_description
1 polymer ?
#
loop_
_entity_poly.entity_id
_entity_poly.type
_entity_poly.pdbx_seq_one_letter_code
_entity_poly.pdbx_strand_id
1 'polypeptide(L)'
;RRWSRETGAPIASGLPERKFWDGTYPAGKALPIARVKIQIGAIAQTRPVAATDRAALFSVTLPAGRTQLTTSFLDAAGQELCGAYYVYVRRK
;
A
#
# COMPACT_ATOMS: atom_id res chain seq x y z
N ARG A 1 -0.73 1.41 -2.37
CA ARG A 1 0.31 0.59 -3.05
C ARG A 1 1.52 0.51 -2.12
N ARG A 2 2.31 -0.56 -2.16
CA ARG A 2 3.58 -0.61 -1.40
C ARG A 2 4.72 0.03 -2.16
N TRP A 3 4.80 -0.25 -3.46
CA TRP A 3 5.78 0.35 -4.37
C TRP A 3 5.14 1.44 -5.23
N SER A 4 5.96 2.34 -5.76
CA SER A 4 5.53 3.35 -6.72
C SER A 4 4.89 2.70 -7.94
N ARG A 5 4.12 3.48 -8.71
CA ARG A 5 3.42 2.93 -9.88
C ARG A 5 4.38 2.47 -10.97
N GLU A 6 5.47 3.19 -11.12
CA GLU A 6 6.50 3.08 -12.14
C GLU A 6 7.31 1.80 -11.95
N THR A 7 7.55 1.38 -10.70
CA THR A 7 8.22 0.11 -10.41
C THR A 7 7.37 -1.10 -10.77
N GLY A 8 6.03 -0.99 -10.72
CA GLY A 8 5.11 -2.06 -11.13
C GLY A 8 5.22 -3.36 -10.31
N ALA A 9 5.96 -3.36 -9.21
CA ALA A 9 6.19 -4.55 -8.41
C ALA A 9 4.96 -4.96 -7.58
N PRO A 10 4.79 -6.27 -7.28
CA PRO A 10 3.75 -6.77 -6.39
C PRO A 10 3.84 -6.18 -4.98
N ILE A 11 2.70 -6.08 -4.30
CA ILE A 11 2.57 -5.41 -3.02
C ILE A 11 3.31 -6.15 -1.91
N ALA A 12 3.33 -7.48 -1.95
CA ALA A 12 4.02 -8.31 -0.97
C ALA A 12 5.52 -8.50 -1.28
N SER A 13 5.95 -8.23 -2.52
CA SER A 13 7.32 -8.52 -2.94
C SER A 13 8.33 -7.55 -2.34
N GLY A 14 9.57 -8.02 -2.22
CA GLY A 14 10.74 -7.15 -2.16
C GLY A 14 11.05 -6.53 -3.53
N LEU A 15 11.97 -5.57 -3.54
CA LEU A 15 12.65 -5.14 -4.77
C LEU A 15 14.06 -5.72 -4.78
N PRO A 16 14.61 -6.07 -5.95
CA PRO A 16 16.00 -6.51 -6.03
C PRO A 16 16.93 -5.39 -5.58
N GLU A 17 18.13 -5.77 -5.15
CA GLU A 17 19.22 -4.83 -4.96
C GLU A 17 19.45 -4.03 -6.24
N ARG A 18 19.73 -2.73 -6.11
CA ARG A 18 20.00 -1.87 -7.25
C ARG A 18 21.17 -0.94 -6.95
N LYS A 19 22.16 -0.96 -7.83
CA LYS A 19 23.28 -0.02 -7.82
C LYS A 19 22.86 1.30 -8.47
N PHE A 20 23.14 2.39 -7.77
CA PHE A 20 23.01 3.76 -8.25
C PHE A 20 24.38 4.44 -8.25
N TRP A 21 24.41 5.72 -8.65
CA TRP A 21 25.65 6.48 -8.79
C TRP A 21 26.31 6.80 -7.43
N ASP A 22 25.53 6.83 -6.35
CA ASP A 22 25.93 7.17 -4.98
C ASP A 22 26.01 5.96 -4.03
N GLY A 23 25.77 4.74 -4.52
CA GLY A 23 25.87 3.52 -3.72
C GLY A 23 24.96 2.39 -4.19
N THR A 24 24.91 1.34 -3.37
CA THR A 24 24.05 0.17 -3.62
C THR A 24 22.89 0.17 -2.64
N TYR A 25 21.67 0.23 -3.18
CA TYR A 25 20.46 0.09 -2.37
C TYR A 25 20.19 -1.40 -2.18
N PRO A 26 20.17 -1.89 -0.92
CA PRO A 26 20.01 -3.31 -0.64
C PRO A 26 18.65 -3.82 -1.09
N ALA A 27 18.55 -5.14 -1.28
CA ALA A 27 17.29 -5.78 -1.62
C ALA A 27 16.20 -5.46 -0.58
N GLY A 28 15.02 -5.08 -1.07
CA GLY A 28 13.85 -4.84 -0.23
C GLY A 28 13.32 -6.14 0.38
N LYS A 29 12.87 -6.09 1.63
CA LYS A 29 12.28 -7.24 2.32
C LYS A 29 10.86 -7.54 1.80
N ALA A 30 10.57 -8.80 1.46
CA ALA A 30 9.19 -9.24 1.21
C ALA A 30 8.39 -9.20 2.53
N LEU A 31 7.15 -8.70 2.48
CA LEU A 31 6.27 -8.62 3.64
C LEU A 31 5.04 -9.50 3.41
N PRO A 32 4.55 -10.23 4.42
CA PRO A 32 3.40 -11.14 4.30
C PRO A 32 2.08 -10.36 4.30
N ILE A 33 1.93 -9.41 3.38
CA ILE A 33 0.75 -8.55 3.27
C ILE A 33 -0.40 -9.37 2.71
N ALA A 34 -1.43 -9.59 3.52
CA ALA A 34 -2.64 -10.32 3.14
C ALA A 34 -3.84 -9.38 2.97
N ARG A 35 -3.84 -8.24 3.66
CA ARG A 35 -4.95 -7.27 3.63
C ARG A 35 -4.45 -5.84 3.64
N VAL A 36 -5.27 -4.95 3.10
CA VAL A 36 -5.06 -3.50 3.15
C VAL A 36 -6.26 -2.86 3.82
N LYS A 37 -6.01 -2.05 4.84
CA LYS A 37 -7.01 -1.21 5.51
C LYS A 37 -6.81 0.24 5.12
N ILE A 38 -7.91 0.94 4.84
CA ILE A 38 -7.96 2.39 4.76
C ILE A 38 -8.95 2.92 5.80
N GLN A 39 -8.64 4.08 6.34
CA GLN A 39 -9.53 4.85 7.21
C GLN A 39 -9.57 6.29 6.70
N ILE A 40 -10.75 6.80 6.37
CA ILE A 40 -10.97 8.16 5.87
C ILE A 40 -12.05 8.82 6.72
N GLY A 41 -11.67 9.68 7.66
CA GLY A 41 -12.60 10.19 8.67
C GLY A 41 -13.25 9.04 9.43
N ALA A 42 -14.59 8.94 9.37
CA ALA A 42 -15.37 7.85 9.98
C ALA A 42 -15.47 6.58 9.12
N ILE A 43 -14.99 6.60 7.87
CA ILE A 43 -15.12 5.46 6.94
C ILE A 43 -13.92 4.55 7.11
N ALA A 44 -14.14 3.29 7.46
CA ALA A 44 -13.12 2.25 7.46
C ALA A 44 -13.44 1.16 6.42
N GLN A 45 -12.49 0.82 5.57
CA GLN A 45 -12.61 -0.28 4.62
C GLN A 45 -11.36 -1.16 4.65
N THR A 46 -11.57 -2.47 4.66
CA THR A 46 -10.49 -3.46 4.59
C THR A 46 -10.73 -4.36 3.40
N ARG A 47 -9.70 -4.62 2.60
CA ARG A 47 -9.75 -5.54 1.46
C ARG A 47 -8.63 -6.58 1.53
N PRO A 48 -8.90 -7.85 1.21
CA PRO A 48 -7.84 -8.83 0.98
C PRO A 48 -7.07 -8.46 -0.30
N VAL A 49 -5.81 -8.87 -0.37
CA VAL A 49 -4.95 -8.78 -1.55
C VAL A 49 -4.19 -10.08 -1.76
N ALA A 50 -3.96 -10.45 -3.01
CA ALA A 50 -3.05 -11.52 -3.37
C ALA A 50 -1.60 -11.03 -3.35
N ALA A 51 -0.64 -11.95 -3.13
CA ALA A 51 0.78 -11.62 -3.15
C ALA A 51 1.24 -11.03 -4.50
N THR A 52 0.53 -11.36 -5.59
CA THR A 52 0.77 -10.88 -6.97
C THR A 52 0.14 -9.53 -7.27
N ASP A 53 -0.76 -9.04 -6.42
CA ASP A 53 -1.45 -7.76 -6.66
C ASP A 53 -0.46 -6.60 -6.57
N ARG A 54 -0.57 -5.65 -7.48
CA ARG A 54 0.27 -4.44 -7.46
C ARG A 54 -0.33 -3.31 -6.62
N ALA A 55 -1.64 -3.34 -6.39
CA ALA A 55 -2.38 -2.30 -5.69
C ALA A 55 -3.69 -2.85 -5.12
N ALA A 56 -4.09 -2.35 -3.95
CA ALA A 56 -5.48 -2.41 -3.51
C ALA A 56 -6.23 -1.17 -4.03
N LEU A 57 -7.39 -1.39 -4.63
CA LEU A 57 -8.26 -0.32 -5.13
C LEU A 57 -9.45 -0.14 -4.19
N PHE A 58 -9.83 1.10 -3.93
CA PHE A 58 -10.99 1.43 -3.09
C PHE A 58 -11.84 2.46 -3.82
N SER A 59 -13.15 2.43 -3.59
CA SER A 59 -14.09 3.45 -4.05
C SER A 59 -14.91 3.87 -2.84
N VAL A 60 -14.86 5.16 -2.53
CA VAL A 60 -15.44 5.74 -1.32
C VAL A 60 -16.19 7.00 -1.72
N THR A 61 -17.44 7.12 -1.28
CA THR A 61 -18.20 8.37 -1.35
C THR A 61 -17.79 9.24 -0.19
N LEU A 62 -17.26 10.43 -0.48
CA LEU A 62 -16.80 11.38 0.55
C LEU A 62 -17.70 12.62 0.55
N PRO A 63 -18.17 13.07 1.73
CA PRO A 63 -18.78 14.39 1.83
C PRO A 63 -17.75 15.47 1.48
N ALA A 64 -18.23 16.62 1.01
CA ALA A 64 -17.36 17.76 0.76
C ALA A 64 -16.72 18.25 2.08
N GLY A 65 -15.43 18.54 2.04
CA GLY A 65 -14.68 19.04 3.20
C GLY A 65 -13.32 18.39 3.38
N ARG A 66 -12.57 18.90 4.35
CA ARG A 66 -11.27 18.34 4.73
C ARG A 66 -11.49 17.03 5.49
N THR A 67 -10.73 16.01 5.15
CA THR A 67 -10.69 14.73 5.86
C THR A 67 -9.27 14.19 5.87
N GLN A 68 -9.02 13.16 6.70
CA GLN A 68 -7.71 12.52 6.83
C GLN A 68 -7.81 11.07 6.39
N LEU A 69 -6.87 10.65 5.54
CA LEU A 69 -6.67 9.27 5.12
C LEU A 69 -5.51 8.64 5.90
N THR A 70 -5.78 7.51 6.55
CA THR A 70 -4.78 6.61 7.12
C THR A 70 -4.82 5.29 6.37
N THR A 71 -3.66 4.68 6.13
CA THR A 71 -3.54 3.41 5.41
C THR A 71 -2.66 2.44 6.18
N SER A 72 -3.04 1.16 6.17
CA SER A 72 -2.32 0.09 6.87
C SER A 72 -2.26 -1.17 6.01
N PHE A 73 -1.08 -1.77 5.89
CA PHE A 73 -0.89 -3.13 5.43
C PHE A 73 -0.98 -4.08 6.61
N LEU A 74 -1.76 -5.14 6.46
CA LEU A 74 -2.01 -6.12 7.49
C LEU A 74 -1.58 -7.51 7.03
N ASP A 75 -1.14 -8.33 7.97
CA ASP A 75 -0.90 -9.76 7.75
C ASP A 75 -2.22 -10.57 7.72
N ALA A 76 -2.09 -11.90 7.64
CA ALA A 76 -3.23 -12.81 7.62
C ALA A 76 -4.01 -12.84 8.96
N ALA A 77 -3.35 -12.54 10.08
CA ALA A 77 -3.98 -12.43 11.40
C ALA A 77 -4.66 -11.07 11.62
N GLY A 78 -4.46 -10.11 10.70
CA GLY A 78 -4.99 -8.76 10.80
C GLY A 78 -4.09 -7.79 11.57
N GLN A 79 -2.87 -8.22 11.93
CA GLN A 79 -1.89 -7.37 12.60
C GLN A 79 -1.28 -6.37 11.62
N GLU A 80 -1.11 -5.12 12.06
CA GLU A 80 -0.49 -4.09 11.24
C GLU A 80 1.01 -4.36 11.04
N LEU A 81 1.42 -4.38 9.76
CA LEU A 81 2.81 -4.53 9.34
C LEU A 81 3.49 -3.18 9.14
N CYS A 82 2.83 -2.29 8.38
CA CYS A 82 3.30 -0.93 8.12
C CYS A 82 2.22 -0.09 7.40
N GLY A 83 2.39 1.23 7.36
CA GLY A 83 1.55 2.12 6.55
C GLY A 83 1.89 2.09 5.05
N ALA A 84 0.95 2.46 4.19
CA ALA A 84 1.23 2.60 2.76
C ALA A 84 1.81 3.97 2.43
N TYR A 85 3.04 3.99 1.92
CA TYR A 85 3.70 5.23 1.51
C TYR A 85 3.15 5.79 0.19
N TYR A 86 2.72 4.91 -0.73
CA TYR A 86 2.20 5.32 -2.04
C TYR A 86 0.68 5.18 -2.11
N VAL A 87 0.00 6.32 -2.25
CA VAL A 87 -1.44 6.42 -2.46
C VAL A 87 -1.70 7.35 -3.62
N TYR A 88 -2.64 6.98 -4.50
CA TYR A 88 -3.12 7.82 -5.58
C TYR A 88 -4.62 7.96 -5.45
N VAL A 89 -5.10 9.20 -5.35
CA VAL A 89 -6.52 9.53 -5.25
C VAL A 89 -6.96 10.15 -6.57
N ARG A 90 -8.10 9.70 -7.08
CA ARG A 90 -8.73 10.29 -8.27
C ARG A 90 -10.18 10.58 -7.94
N ARG A 91 -10.64 11.76 -8.30
CA ARG A 91 -12.07 12.08 -8.32
C ARG A 91 -12.68 11.37 -9.52
N LYS A 92 -13.80 10.69 -9.31
CA LYS A 92 -14.64 10.17 -10.39
C LYS A 92 -15.68 11.22 -10.77
#